data_AF-X0TRU3-F1
#
_entry.id   AF-X0TRU3-F1
#
_cell.length_a   1.000
_cell.length_b   1.000
_cell.length_c   1.000
_cell.angle_alpha   90.00
_cell.angle_beta   90.00
_cell.angle_gamma   90.00
#
_symmetry.space_group_name_H-M   'P 1'
#
loop_
_entity.id
_entity.type
_entity.pdbx_description
1 polymer ?
#
loop_
_entity_poly.entity_id
_entity_poly.type
_entity_poly.pdbx_seq_one_letter_code
_entity_poly.pdbx_strand_id
1 'polypeptide(L)'
;LSAAAAMLAALVAVGVGLLVLLVCTRRKSVPRLQKSLSRISPRLARWAARFLNEFADGLRHLGELKLQGVLTVLGLSVLLWSSRALYVLLVFRSLGLHAAFGLALFIAAVENLGMLVKLTPAGIGQYQFVIVAVLVAFGIGQSIAVGVSLVLHGVRLVVTFSLGLPFLYREHLGMSKLEHARARQKERSP
;
A
#
# COMPACT_ATOMS: atom_id res chain seq x y z
N LEU A 1 10.22 9.41 20.50
CA LEU A 1 9.05 9.06 19.67
C LEU A 1 7.80 9.31 20.52
N SER A 2 6.80 10.03 20.01
CA SER A 2 5.57 10.30 20.76
C SER A 2 4.80 8.99 21.01
N ALA A 3 4.11 8.89 22.15
CA ALA A 3 3.31 7.71 22.51
C ALA A 3 2.28 7.34 21.41
N ALA A 4 1.74 8.35 20.73
CA ALA A 4 0.84 8.19 19.59
C ALA A 4 1.48 7.42 18.42
N ALA A 5 2.74 7.67 18.11
CA ALA A 5 3.47 6.98 17.05
C ALA A 5 3.68 5.49 17.37
N ALA A 6 3.97 5.19 18.64
CA ALA A 6 4.15 3.81 19.11
C ALA A 6 2.82 3.04 19.12
N MET A 7 1.72 3.67 19.57
CA MET A 7 0.38 3.08 19.53
C MET A 7 -0.08 2.79 18.11
N LEU A 8 0.18 3.70 17.18
CA LEU A 8 -0.22 3.56 15.79
C LEU A 8 0.59 2.46 15.07
N ALA A 9 1.90 2.39 15.33
CA ALA A 9 2.74 1.31 14.85
C ALA A 9 2.31 -0.05 15.41
N ALA A 10 1.99 -0.12 16.71
CA ALA A 10 1.46 -1.33 17.34
C ALA A 10 0.12 -1.75 16.75
N LEU A 11 -0.80 -0.80 16.52
CA LEU A 11 -2.11 -1.06 15.91
C LEU A 11 -1.96 -1.64 14.49
N VAL A 12 -1.07 -1.06 13.68
CA VAL A 12 -0.79 -1.56 12.32
C VAL A 12 -0.17 -2.95 12.38
N ALA A 13 0.82 -3.18 13.25
CA ALA A 13 1.46 -4.49 13.40
C ALA A 13 0.47 -5.57 13.87
N VAL A 14 -0.40 -5.24 14.84
CA VAL A 14 -1.47 -6.13 15.32
C VAL A 14 -2.49 -6.38 14.22
N GLY A 15 -2.91 -5.36 13.47
CA GLY A 15 -3.84 -5.52 12.34
C GLY A 15 -3.29 -6.44 11.25
N VAL A 16 -2.02 -6.26 10.87
CA VAL A 16 -1.33 -7.11 9.89
C VAL A 16 -1.16 -8.53 10.43
N GLY A 17 -0.73 -8.70 11.69
CA GLY A 17 -0.58 -10.01 12.31
C GLY A 17 -1.90 -10.78 12.43
N LEU A 18 -2.98 -10.09 12.79
CA LEU A 18 -4.33 -10.65 12.87
C LEU A 18 -4.84 -11.04 11.48
N LEU A 19 -4.61 -10.21 10.46
CA LEU A 19 -4.96 -10.48 9.07
C LEU A 19 -4.23 -11.73 8.56
N VAL A 20 -2.92 -11.82 8.79
CA VAL A 20 -2.09 -12.99 8.43
C VAL A 20 -2.60 -14.25 9.15
N LEU A 21 -2.87 -14.16 10.46
CA LEU A 21 -3.41 -15.29 11.24
C LEU A 21 -4.78 -15.74 10.71
N LEU A 22 -5.68 -14.80 10.38
CA LEU A 22 -7.00 -15.09 9.83
C LEU A 22 -6.92 -15.77 8.46
N VAL A 23 -5.97 -15.38 7.61
CA VAL A 23 -5.72 -16.04 6.32
C VAL A 23 -5.14 -17.43 6.51
N CYS A 24 -4.12 -17.58 7.37
CA CYS A 24 -3.51 -18.88 7.65
C CYS A 24 -4.52 -19.87 8.27
N THR A 25 -5.55 -19.37 8.96
CA THR A 25 -6.59 -20.19 9.59
C THR A 25 -7.92 -20.20 8.81
N ARG A 26 -7.94 -19.77 7.54
CA ARG A 26 -9.14 -19.51 6.72
C ARG A 26 -10.24 -20.58 6.83
N ARG A 27 -9.86 -21.87 6.76
CA ARG A 27 -10.79 -23.02 6.76
C ARG A 27 -11.62 -23.11 8.06
N LYS A 28 -11.07 -22.64 9.18
CA LYS A 28 -11.73 -22.59 10.49
C LYS A 28 -12.28 -21.20 10.82
N SER A 29 -11.64 -20.15 10.31
CA SER A 29 -11.93 -18.76 10.68
C SER A 29 -13.10 -18.15 9.91
N VAL A 30 -13.28 -18.46 8.62
CA VAL A 30 -14.40 -17.90 7.82
C VAL A 30 -15.78 -18.30 8.38
N PRO A 31 -16.07 -19.58 8.72
CA PRO A 31 -17.36 -19.96 9.29
C PRO A 31 -17.58 -19.39 10.71
N ARG A 32 -16.51 -19.33 11.53
CA ARG A 32 -16.57 -18.77 12.89
C ARG A 32 -16.81 -17.27 12.87
N LEU A 33 -16.13 -16.56 11.98
CA LEU A 33 -16.27 -15.12 11.80
C LEU A 33 -17.67 -14.78 11.31
N GLN A 34 -18.19 -15.54 10.33
CA GLN A 34 -19.56 -15.37 9.85
C GLN A 34 -20.58 -15.62 10.97
N LYS A 35 -20.41 -16.66 11.80
CA LYS A 35 -21.30 -16.94 12.93
C LYS A 35 -21.23 -15.88 14.04
N SER A 36 -20.06 -15.30 14.29
CA SER A 36 -19.88 -14.28 15.32
C SER A 36 -20.40 -12.91 14.86
N LEU A 37 -20.05 -12.47 13.65
CA LEU A 37 -20.48 -11.18 13.10
C LEU A 37 -21.93 -11.17 12.63
N SER A 38 -22.52 -12.32 12.27
CA SER A 38 -23.95 -12.38 11.92
C SER A 38 -24.87 -12.06 13.12
N ARG A 39 -24.36 -12.16 14.35
CA ARG A 39 -25.05 -11.69 15.56
C ARG A 39 -25.12 -10.17 15.67
N ILE A 40 -24.18 -9.45 15.03
CA ILE A 40 -24.10 -7.99 15.08
C ILE A 40 -24.71 -7.39 13.80
N SER A 41 -24.27 -7.86 12.63
CA SER A 41 -24.83 -7.45 11.35
C SER A 41 -24.59 -8.51 10.27
N PRO A 42 -25.65 -9.03 9.63
CA PRO A 42 -25.51 -9.99 8.55
C PRO A 42 -24.85 -9.37 7.30
N ARG A 43 -24.96 -8.05 7.11
CA ARG A 43 -24.29 -7.34 6.00
C ARG A 43 -22.78 -7.30 6.21
N LEU A 44 -22.34 -6.95 7.42
CA LEU A 44 -20.92 -6.89 7.77
C LEU A 44 -20.27 -8.29 7.74
N ALA A 45 -20.98 -9.31 8.24
CA ALA A 45 -20.52 -10.70 8.20
C ALA A 45 -20.27 -11.19 6.77
N ARG A 46 -21.20 -10.92 5.84
CA ARG A 46 -21.04 -11.27 4.43
C ARG A 46 -19.90 -10.50 3.76
N TRP A 47 -19.77 -9.20 4.04
CA TRP A 47 -18.68 -8.38 3.52
C TRP A 47 -17.32 -8.87 4.01
N ALA A 48 -17.17 -9.14 5.31
CA ALA A 48 -15.93 -9.63 5.90
C ALA A 48 -15.55 -11.03 5.38
N ALA A 49 -16.53 -11.94 5.23
CA ALA A 49 -16.29 -13.26 4.67
C ALA A 49 -15.85 -13.19 3.19
N ARG A 50 -16.48 -12.32 2.39
CA ARG A 50 -16.07 -12.06 1.00
C ARG A 50 -14.65 -11.52 0.93
N PHE A 51 -14.35 -10.46 1.68
CA PHE A 51 -13.03 -9.86 1.74
C PHE A 51 -11.94 -10.88 2.13
N LEU A 52 -12.20 -11.70 3.16
CA LEU A 52 -11.24 -12.73 3.57
C LEU A 52 -11.04 -13.81 2.52
N ASN A 53 -12.09 -14.23 1.81
CA ASN A 53 -11.96 -15.21 0.73
C ASN A 53 -11.15 -14.62 -0.44
N GLU A 54 -11.49 -13.42 -0.91
CA GLU A 54 -10.77 -12.74 -2.00
C GLU A 54 -9.29 -12.51 -1.63
N PHE A 55 -9.03 -12.07 -0.39
CA PHE A 55 -7.67 -11.87 0.10
C PHE A 55 -6.90 -13.18 0.25
N ALA A 56 -7.54 -14.25 0.75
CA ALA A 56 -6.94 -15.57 0.86
C ALA A 56 -6.68 -16.21 -0.52
N ASP A 57 -7.53 -15.96 -1.50
CA ASP A 57 -7.33 -16.38 -2.89
C ASP A 57 -6.15 -15.63 -3.52
N GLY A 58 -5.98 -14.34 -3.23
CA GLY A 58 -4.79 -13.57 -3.59
C GLY A 58 -3.49 -14.12 -2.99
N LEU A 59 -3.59 -14.75 -1.81
CA LEU A 59 -2.49 -15.42 -1.12
C LEU A 59 -2.34 -16.90 -1.49
N ARG A 60 -3.24 -17.48 -2.30
CA ARG A 60 -3.26 -18.92 -2.60
C ARG A 60 -1.95 -19.39 -3.23
N HIS A 61 -1.46 -18.64 -4.21
CA HIS A 61 -0.21 -18.94 -4.90
C HIS A 61 1.00 -18.89 -3.95
N LEU A 62 0.98 -18.07 -2.90
CA LEU A 62 2.04 -18.03 -1.89
C LEU A 62 2.06 -19.30 -1.03
N GLY A 63 0.90 -19.94 -0.82
CA GLY A 63 0.79 -21.22 -0.11
C GLY A 63 1.28 -22.44 -0.91
N GLU A 64 1.40 -22.30 -2.23
CA GLU A 64 1.92 -23.33 -3.14
C GLU A 64 3.45 -23.21 -3.34
N LEU A 65 4.06 -22.12 -2.87
CA LEU A 65 5.50 -21.91 -2.96
C LEU A 65 6.26 -22.83 -2.00
N LYS A 66 7.41 -23.33 -2.47
CA LYS A 66 8.43 -23.92 -1.60
C LYS A 66 8.99 -22.86 -0.64
N LEU A 67 9.57 -23.30 0.48
CA LEU A 67 10.17 -22.41 1.48
C LEU A 67 11.11 -21.36 0.88
N GLN A 68 11.92 -21.75 -0.12
CA GLN A 68 12.79 -20.84 -0.86
C GLN A 68 12.02 -19.69 -1.53
N GLY A 69 10.90 -20.01 -2.21
CA GLY A 69 10.06 -18.99 -2.84
C GLY A 69 9.42 -18.04 -1.82
N VAL A 70 8.99 -18.57 -0.67
CA VAL A 70 8.47 -17.74 0.43
C VAL A 70 9.56 -16.80 0.96
N LEU A 71 10.77 -17.29 1.18
CA LEU A 71 11.90 -16.47 1.63
C LEU A 71 12.28 -15.40 0.60
N THR A 72 12.25 -15.72 -0.71
CA THR A 72 12.45 -14.73 -1.77
C THR A 72 11.40 -13.63 -1.73
N VAL A 73 10.11 -13.97 -1.61
CA VAL A 73 9.02 -12.99 -1.52
C VAL A 73 9.17 -12.11 -0.28
N LEU A 74 9.48 -12.69 0.88
CA LEU A 74 9.72 -11.95 2.12
C LEU A 74 10.93 -11.03 2.00
N GLY A 75 12.04 -11.52 1.45
CA GLY A 75 13.26 -10.73 1.22
C GLY A 75 13.01 -9.55 0.28
N LEU A 76 12.35 -9.78 -0.86
CA LEU A 76 11.95 -8.72 -1.79
C LEU A 76 11.00 -7.72 -1.13
N SER A 77 10.08 -8.20 -0.29
CA SER A 77 9.18 -7.33 0.47
C SER A 77 9.96 -6.44 1.42
N VAL A 78 10.85 -7.00 2.26
CA VAL A 78 11.68 -6.22 3.18
C VAL A 78 12.53 -5.20 2.43
N LEU A 79 13.11 -5.58 1.28
CA LEU A 79 13.88 -4.68 0.44
C LEU A 79 13.02 -3.53 -0.12
N LEU A 80 11.80 -3.84 -0.58
CA LEU A 80 10.84 -2.83 -1.05
C LEU A 80 10.42 -1.87 0.07
N TRP A 81 10.10 -2.39 1.26
CA TRP A 81 9.70 -1.54 2.39
C TRP A 81 10.86 -0.68 2.90
N SER A 82 12.07 -1.25 2.98
CA SER A 82 13.28 -0.54 3.41
C SER A 82 13.71 0.53 2.41
N SER A 83 13.67 0.24 1.11
CA SER A 83 13.96 1.23 0.06
C SER A 83 12.97 2.40 0.09
N ARG A 84 11.69 2.14 0.34
CA ARG A 84 10.69 3.22 0.52
C ARG A 84 10.95 4.05 1.76
N ALA A 85 11.24 3.41 2.90
CA ALA A 85 11.60 4.14 4.11
C ALA A 85 12.87 5.00 3.91
N LEU A 86 13.89 4.44 3.26
CA LEU A 86 15.12 5.14 2.93
C LEU A 86 14.85 6.36 2.04
N TYR A 87 14.06 6.20 0.96
CA TYR A 87 13.67 7.31 0.09
C TYR A 87 12.97 8.44 0.86
N VAL A 88 12.03 8.10 1.75
CA VAL A 88 11.37 9.12 2.59
C VAL A 88 12.37 9.81 3.50
N LEU A 89 13.27 9.07 4.15
CA LEU A 89 14.31 9.64 5.00
C LEU A 89 15.24 10.57 4.23
N LEU A 90 15.63 10.21 3.00
CA LEU A 90 16.47 11.06 2.15
C LEU A 90 15.78 12.37 1.79
N VAL A 91 14.48 12.33 1.48
CA VAL A 91 13.69 13.56 1.22
C VAL A 91 13.56 14.42 2.48
N PHE A 92 13.37 13.82 3.64
CA PHE A 92 13.38 14.58 4.90
C PHE A 92 14.74 15.25 5.12
N ARG A 93 15.84 14.50 4.94
CA ARG A 93 17.19 15.02 5.10
C ARG A 93 17.52 16.15 4.12
N SER A 94 17.08 16.05 2.85
CA SER A 94 17.31 17.10 1.85
C SER A 94 16.58 18.40 2.17
N LEU A 95 15.51 18.33 2.96
CA LEU A 95 14.76 19.48 3.45
C LEU A 95 15.20 19.96 4.84
N GLY A 96 16.32 19.44 5.37
CA GLY A 96 16.81 19.77 6.72
C GLY A 96 15.97 19.18 7.85
N LEU A 97 15.03 18.27 7.54
CA LEU A 97 14.15 17.63 8.51
C LEU A 97 14.75 16.30 8.99
N HIS A 98 14.37 15.93 10.21
CA HIS A 98 14.73 14.65 10.80
C HIS A 98 13.46 13.83 11.03
N ALA A 99 13.42 12.64 10.46
CA ALA A 99 12.37 11.65 10.72
C ALA A 99 12.99 10.38 11.28
N ALA A 100 12.28 9.77 12.23
CA ALA A 100 12.60 8.42 12.66
C ALA A 100 12.24 7.43 11.54
N PHE A 101 12.97 6.33 11.43
CA PHE A 101 12.69 5.26 10.47
C PHE A 101 11.24 4.74 10.58
N GLY A 102 10.70 4.67 11.81
CA GLY A 102 9.30 4.29 12.05
C GLY A 102 8.29 5.25 11.41
N LEU A 103 8.54 6.56 11.41
CA LEU A 103 7.68 7.53 10.72
C LEU A 103 7.75 7.35 9.21
N ALA A 104 8.95 7.09 8.67
CA ALA A 104 9.13 6.82 7.24
C ALA A 104 8.36 5.58 6.79
N LEU A 105 8.43 4.48 7.55
CA LEU A 105 7.63 3.27 7.31
C LEU A 105 6.13 3.53 7.46
N PHE A 106 5.74 4.35 8.44
CA PHE A 106 4.33 4.69 8.66
C PHE A 106 3.74 5.47 7.49
N ILE A 107 4.44 6.52 7.02
CA ILE A 107 4.12 7.27 5.80
C ILE A 107 3.95 6.31 4.62
N ALA A 108 4.91 5.39 4.47
CA ALA A 108 4.91 4.38 3.42
C ALA A 108 3.69 3.43 3.51
N ALA A 109 3.24 3.07 4.71
CA ALA A 109 2.06 2.22 4.92
C ALA A 109 0.76 2.98 4.63
N VAL A 110 0.59 4.17 5.22
CA VAL A 110 -0.62 4.98 5.04
C VAL A 110 -0.78 5.41 3.59
N GLU A 111 0.31 5.73 2.89
CA GLU A 111 0.27 5.95 1.45
C GLU A 111 -0.34 4.74 0.71
N ASN A 112 0.16 3.53 0.94
CA ASN A 112 -0.34 2.34 0.25
C ASN A 112 -1.84 2.14 0.49
N LEU A 113 -2.30 2.30 1.74
CA LEU A 113 -3.71 2.17 2.09
C LEU A 113 -4.54 3.31 1.48
N GLY A 114 -4.05 4.53 1.61
CA GLY A 114 -4.70 5.74 1.13
C GLY A 114 -4.85 5.75 -0.40
N MET A 115 -3.98 5.05 -1.12
CA MET A 115 -3.99 4.95 -2.58
C MET A 115 -4.73 3.70 -3.12
N LEU A 116 -5.34 2.87 -2.25
CA LEU A 116 -6.12 1.70 -2.69
C LEU A 116 -7.34 2.11 -3.52
N VAL A 117 -8.06 3.12 -3.07
CA VAL A 117 -9.20 3.68 -3.79
C VAL A 117 -8.64 4.72 -4.74
N LYS A 118 -8.49 4.40 -6.04
CA LYS A 118 -7.99 5.37 -7.03
C LYS A 118 -9.06 6.43 -7.28
N LEU A 119 -9.00 7.55 -6.57
CA LEU A 119 -10.00 8.62 -6.66
C LEU A 119 -9.67 9.63 -7.76
N THR A 120 -8.38 9.86 -8.04
CA THR A 120 -7.95 10.86 -9.02
C THR A 120 -6.97 10.30 -10.06
N PRO A 121 -6.92 10.89 -11.28
CA PRO A 121 -5.91 10.55 -12.27
C PRO A 121 -4.50 10.72 -11.70
N ALA A 122 -3.67 9.69 -11.84
CA ALA A 122 -2.31 9.60 -11.27
C ALA A 122 -2.23 9.78 -9.72
N GLY A 123 -3.35 9.85 -9.01
CA GLY A 123 -3.34 10.06 -7.55
C GLY A 123 -2.95 11.47 -7.12
N ILE A 124 -2.97 12.44 -8.05
CA ILE A 124 -2.63 13.83 -7.75
C ILE A 124 -3.69 14.40 -6.80
N GLY A 125 -3.26 15.19 -5.82
CA GLY A 125 -4.11 15.70 -4.74
C GLY A 125 -4.43 14.66 -3.66
N GLN A 126 -4.85 13.44 -4.04
CA GLN A 126 -5.09 12.34 -3.09
C GLN A 126 -3.81 11.98 -2.32
N TYR A 127 -2.69 11.84 -3.03
CA TYR A 127 -1.40 11.57 -2.40
C TYR A 127 -1.01 12.69 -1.42
N GLN A 128 -1.13 13.95 -1.85
CA GLN A 128 -0.78 15.10 -1.02
C GLN A 128 -1.64 15.16 0.23
N PHE A 129 -2.95 14.99 0.10
CA PHE A 129 -3.88 14.96 1.22
C PHE A 129 -3.46 13.93 2.27
N VAL A 130 -3.19 12.69 1.85
CA VAL A 130 -2.81 11.60 2.74
C VAL A 130 -1.51 11.92 3.48
N ILE A 131 -0.48 12.37 2.76
CA ILE A 131 0.82 12.67 3.39
C ILE A 131 0.71 13.88 4.31
N VAL A 132 0.06 14.96 3.87
CA VAL A 132 -0.11 16.18 4.69
C VAL A 132 -0.85 15.85 5.98
N ALA A 133 -1.93 15.06 5.90
CA ALA A 133 -2.69 14.64 7.07
C ALA A 133 -1.82 13.88 8.09
N VAL A 134 -1.00 12.93 7.62
CA VAL A 134 -0.07 12.19 8.47
C VAL A 134 0.97 13.12 9.09
N LEU A 135 1.62 13.97 8.31
CA LEU A 135 2.70 14.83 8.80
C LEU A 135 2.19 15.86 9.82
N VAL A 136 1.02 16.44 9.57
CA VAL A 136 0.36 17.37 10.51
C VAL A 136 -0.02 16.64 11.80
N ALA A 137 -0.55 15.42 11.71
CA ALA A 137 -0.86 14.61 12.90
C ALA A 137 0.39 14.27 13.74
N PHE A 138 1.57 14.26 13.13
CA PHE A 138 2.86 14.07 13.79
C PHE A 138 3.53 15.39 14.20
N GLY A 139 2.82 16.52 14.11
CA GLY A 139 3.26 17.83 14.60
C GLY A 139 4.10 18.63 13.61
N ILE A 140 4.19 18.21 12.34
CA ILE A 140 4.87 18.99 11.29
C ILE A 140 3.92 20.10 10.81
N GLY A 141 4.40 21.34 10.78
CA GLY A 141 3.60 22.47 10.30
C GLY A 141 3.07 22.25 8.89
N GLN A 142 1.80 22.64 8.65
CA GLN A 142 1.09 22.37 7.40
C GLN A 142 1.86 22.82 6.14
N SER A 143 2.48 24.01 6.17
CA SER A 143 3.29 24.51 5.05
C SER A 143 4.48 23.58 4.73
N ILE A 144 5.16 23.07 5.75
CA ILE A 144 6.27 22.14 5.59
C ILE A 144 5.76 20.79 5.10
N ALA A 145 4.65 20.31 5.66
CA ALA A 145 4.03 19.05 5.26
C ALA A 145 3.63 19.04 3.77
N VAL A 146 3.09 20.15 3.26
CA VAL A 146 2.77 20.32 1.84
C VAL A 146 4.05 20.23 1.00
N GLY A 147 5.11 20.96 1.38
CA GLY A 147 6.40 20.90 0.69
C GLY A 147 7.00 19.49 0.64
N VAL A 148 7.02 18.79 1.78
CA VAL A 148 7.47 17.38 1.85
C VAL A 148 6.65 16.50 0.93
N SER A 149 5.32 16.63 0.95
CA SER A 149 4.44 15.81 0.09
C SER A 149 4.69 16.05 -1.40
N LEU A 150 4.99 17.29 -1.79
CA LEU A 150 5.27 17.65 -3.18
C LEU A 150 6.58 17.03 -3.65
N VAL A 151 7.65 17.16 -2.86
CA VAL A 151 8.96 16.58 -3.18
C VAL A 151 8.88 15.06 -3.26
N LEU A 152 8.21 14.42 -2.28
CA LEU A 152 7.99 12.98 -2.32
C LEU A 152 7.28 12.56 -3.62
N HIS A 153 6.13 13.18 -3.93
CA HIS A 153 5.37 12.84 -5.13
C HIS A 153 6.18 13.07 -6.41
N GLY A 154 6.87 14.20 -6.50
CA GLY A 154 7.71 14.57 -7.63
C GLY A 154 8.82 13.56 -7.88
N VAL A 155 9.59 13.19 -6.85
CA VAL A 155 10.66 12.18 -6.96
C VAL A 155 10.10 10.85 -7.44
N ARG A 156 8.94 10.42 -6.94
CA ARG A 156 8.30 9.18 -7.40
C ARG A 156 7.93 9.24 -8.88
N LEU A 157 7.32 10.33 -9.32
CA LEU A 157 6.95 10.52 -10.72
C LEU A 157 8.20 10.48 -11.60
N VAL A 158 9.24 11.24 -11.23
CA VAL A 158 10.52 11.28 -11.97
C VAL A 158 11.13 9.89 -12.07
N VAL A 159 11.27 9.16 -10.96
CA VAL A 159 11.85 7.80 -10.98
C VAL A 159 11.00 6.86 -11.84
N THR A 160 9.67 6.89 -11.69
CA THR A 160 8.76 6.02 -12.43
C THR A 160 8.81 6.29 -13.93
N PHE A 161 8.78 7.56 -14.34
CA PHE A 161 8.88 7.95 -15.74
C PHE A 161 10.27 7.67 -16.32
N SER A 162 11.33 7.92 -15.55
CA SER A 162 12.70 7.67 -16.00
C SER A 162 12.95 6.19 -16.25
N LEU A 163 12.36 5.31 -15.43
CA LEU A 163 12.44 3.87 -15.64
C LEU A 163 11.49 3.38 -16.72
N GLY A 164 10.28 3.93 -16.85
CA GLY A 164 9.26 3.41 -17.78
C GLY A 164 9.36 3.93 -19.22
N LEU A 165 9.68 5.22 -19.42
CA LEU A 165 9.70 5.85 -20.74
C LEU A 165 10.70 5.23 -21.72
N PRO A 166 11.93 4.85 -21.30
CA PRO A 166 12.89 4.24 -22.23
C PRO A 166 12.40 2.90 -22.78
N PHE A 167 11.73 2.07 -21.98
CA PHE A 167 11.17 0.80 -22.45
C PHE A 167 9.98 1.04 -23.38
N LEU A 168 9.10 1.99 -23.03
CA LEU A 168 7.95 2.34 -23.86
C LEU A 168 8.38 2.84 -25.25
N TYR A 169 9.42 3.66 -25.30
CA TYR A 169 10.00 4.15 -26.55
C TYR A 169 10.64 3.03 -27.38
N ARG A 170 11.35 2.10 -26.73
CA ARG A 170 11.98 0.95 -27.42
C ARG A 170 10.96 -0.01 -28.03
N GLU A 171 9.87 -0.30 -27.33
CA GLU A 171 8.87 -1.28 -27.77
C GLU A 171 7.85 -0.74 -28.80
N HIS A 172 7.95 0.54 -29.21
CA HIS A 172 7.02 1.19 -30.15
C HIS A 172 5.55 0.90 -29.81
N LEU A 173 5.23 0.84 -28.51
CA LEU A 173 3.86 0.69 -28.03
C LEU A 173 3.14 2.03 -28.26
N GLY A 174 2.75 2.28 -29.52
CA GLY A 174 1.92 3.43 -29.88
C GLY A 174 0.62 3.40 -29.09
N MET A 175 0.08 4.59 -28.78
CA MET A 175 -1.17 4.77 -28.02
C MET A 175 -2.31 3.87 -28.52
N SER A 176 -2.35 3.60 -29.83
CA SER A 176 -3.29 2.67 -30.48
C SER A 176 -3.21 1.23 -29.94
N LYS A 177 -2.01 0.67 -29.69
CA LYS A 177 -1.87 -0.68 -29.10
C LYS A 177 -2.30 -0.71 -27.63
N LEU A 178 -2.06 0.36 -26.87
CA LEU A 178 -2.50 0.47 -25.48
C LEU A 178 -4.03 0.63 -25.38
N GLU A 179 -4.65 1.36 -26.33
CA GLU A 179 -6.10 1.46 -26.44
C GLU A 179 -6.73 0.11 -26.82
N HIS A 180 -6.14 -0.63 -27.76
CA HIS A 180 -6.61 -1.98 -28.12
C HIS A 180 -6.43 -2.99 -26.98
N ALA A 181 -5.34 -2.91 -26.21
CA ALA A 181 -5.14 -3.73 -25.02
C ALA A 181 -6.16 -3.39 -23.91
N ARG A 182 -6.46 -2.10 -23.69
CA ARG A 182 -7.50 -1.67 -22.74
C ARG A 182 -8.90 -2.08 -23.17
N ALA A 183 -9.22 -1.98 -24.46
CA ALA A 183 -10.52 -2.39 -25.00
C ALA A 183 -10.76 -3.90 -24.79
N ARG A 184 -9.78 -4.74 -25.12
CA ARG A 184 -9.85 -6.20 -24.88
C ARG A 184 -9.93 -6.57 -23.41
N GLN A 185 -9.31 -5.79 -22.51
CA GLN A 185 -9.39 -6.03 -21.07
C GLN A 185 -10.76 -5.64 -20.50
N LYS A 186 -11.42 -4.60 -21.06
CA LYS A 186 -12.77 -4.18 -20.68
C LYS A 186 -13.84 -5.17 -21.18
N GLU A 187 -13.64 -5.80 -22.34
CA GLU A 187 -14.52 -6.86 -22.87
C GLU A 187 -14.37 -8.21 -22.14
N ARG A 188 -13.22 -8.46 -21.51
CA ARG A 188 -12.95 -9.69 -20.72
C ARG A 188 -13.31 -9.59 -19.24
N SER A 189 -13.63 -8.41 -18.74
CA SER A 189 -14.15 -8.23 -17.39
C SER A 189 -15.69 -8.30 -17.46
N PRO A 190 -16.33 -9.31 -16.87
CA PRO A 190 -17.79 -9.48 -16.91
C PRO A 190 -18.54 -8.36 -16.18
#